data_AF-A0A916UF56-F1
#
_entry.id   AF-A0A916UF56-F1
#
_cell.length_a   1.000
_cell.length_b   1.000
_cell.length_c   1.000
_cell.angle_alpha   90.00
_cell.angle_beta   90.00
_cell.angle_gamma   90.00
#
_symmetry.space_group_name_H-M   'P 1'
#
loop_
_entity.id
_entity.type
_entity.pdbx_description
1 polymer ?
#
loop_
_entity_poly.entity_id
_entity_poly.type
_entity_poly.pdbx_seq_one_letter_code
_entity_poly.pdbx_strand_id
1 'polypeptide(L)'
;MLEVPAASELVYIGPSPGWAPSSRLAFYGEEEAEQYHHPNANVQFRVREKSRVAPWVERFKQFGLNYINFESELSAELSSVFPEIAFGFSMFGTKSSCKYYDGTPCRLDYIWLDKHPIYFTRVNFPSLRFLSARVDSSGKLCAFVGDNASLEHLGITGYDEEVVNNCGGVCSIQIADAKIEAVNLMSDNPNITTAWLHNLSGLSTVAFLEKWPSLKHLKIFYCPKVTDFGPLLALPNLEKVEVVTNKPPKDLSLLLELRKRGVEMGGGLRLPDNS
;
A
#
# COMPACT_ATOMS: atom_id res chain seq x y z
N MET A 1 -0.48 2.64 11.81
CA MET A 1 -1.03 3.23 10.56
C MET A 1 -0.45 4.64 10.46
N LEU A 2 0.35 4.94 9.44
CA LEU A 2 0.82 6.31 9.21
C LEU A 2 -0.41 7.17 8.93
N GLU A 3 -0.76 8.08 9.84
CA GLU A 3 -1.84 9.03 9.62
C GLU A 3 -1.40 10.00 8.52
N VAL A 4 -1.96 9.84 7.33
CA VAL A 4 -1.87 10.86 6.28
C VAL A 4 -2.51 12.13 6.86
N PRO A 5 -1.84 13.29 6.85
CA PRO A 5 -2.40 14.51 7.41
C PRO A 5 -3.78 14.80 6.82
N ALA A 6 -4.73 15.19 7.68
CA ALA A 6 -6.01 15.74 7.23
C ALA A 6 -5.73 16.89 6.26
N ALA A 7 -6.51 16.96 5.18
CA ALA A 7 -6.28 17.76 3.98
C ALA A 7 -6.18 19.29 4.19
N SER A 8 -5.16 19.78 4.88
CA SER A 8 -4.61 21.10 4.61
C SER A 8 -3.98 21.02 3.22
N GLU A 9 -4.69 21.60 2.24
CA GLU A 9 -4.30 21.81 0.83
C GLU A 9 -3.19 20.88 0.32
N LEU A 10 -3.57 19.65 -0.06
CA LEU A 10 -2.66 18.77 -0.80
C LEU A 10 -2.48 19.35 -2.21
N VAL A 11 -1.27 19.83 -2.50
CA VAL A 11 -0.90 20.36 -3.81
C VAL A 11 -0.13 19.32 -4.59
N TYR A 12 -0.62 18.99 -5.78
CA TYR A 12 0.07 18.11 -6.70
C TYR A 12 0.83 18.91 -7.74
N ILE A 13 2.11 18.63 -7.85
CA ILE A 13 3.01 19.24 -8.83
C ILE A 13 3.56 18.12 -9.72
N GLY A 14 3.32 18.18 -11.02
CA GLY A 14 3.80 17.14 -11.95
C GLY A 14 2.94 17.01 -13.20
N PRO A 15 3.19 16.01 -14.06
CA PRO A 15 2.35 15.76 -15.22
C PRO A 15 0.92 15.41 -14.79
N SER A 16 -0.06 15.85 -15.61
CA SER A 16 -1.48 15.64 -15.37
C SER A 16 -1.78 14.18 -15.04
N PRO A 17 -2.38 13.87 -13.86
CA PRO A 17 -2.82 12.52 -13.58
C PRO A 17 -3.92 12.13 -14.58
N GLY A 18 -3.86 10.92 -15.12
CA GLY A 18 -4.91 10.40 -16.02
C GLY A 18 -6.27 10.15 -15.35
N TRP A 19 -6.45 10.56 -14.10
CA TRP A 19 -7.68 10.51 -13.32
C TRP A 19 -8.03 11.93 -12.85
N ALA A 20 -9.30 12.30 -12.93
CA ALA A 20 -9.78 13.62 -12.50
C ALA A 20 -9.65 13.75 -10.97
N PRO A 21 -8.85 14.71 -10.46
CA PRO A 21 -8.65 14.84 -9.02
C PRO A 21 -9.82 15.59 -8.39
N SER A 22 -10.92 14.89 -8.11
CA SER A 22 -12.03 15.46 -7.33
C SER A 22 -11.66 15.77 -5.87
N SER A 23 -10.47 15.34 -5.43
CA SER A 23 -10.00 15.43 -4.03
C SER A 23 -8.74 16.29 -3.82
N ARG A 24 -8.20 16.97 -4.84
CA ARG A 24 -7.01 17.82 -4.69
C ARG A 24 -7.36 19.29 -4.95
N LEU A 25 -6.98 20.15 -4.01
CA LEU A 25 -7.34 21.57 -4.01
C LEU A 25 -6.54 22.39 -5.04
N ALA A 26 -5.38 21.90 -5.50
CA ALA A 26 -4.66 22.49 -6.64
C ALA A 26 -3.76 21.47 -7.38
N PHE A 27 -3.75 21.56 -8.71
CA PHE A 27 -2.83 20.88 -9.61
C PHE A 27 -1.99 21.94 -10.32
N TYR A 28 -0.67 21.76 -10.34
CA TYR A 28 0.24 22.58 -11.12
C TYR A 28 1.07 21.66 -12.04
N GLY A 29 1.15 22.03 -13.31
CA GLY A 29 2.12 21.46 -14.23
C GLY A 29 3.55 21.70 -13.74
N GLU A 30 4.50 20.97 -14.31
CA GLU A 30 5.90 21.06 -13.86
C GLU A 30 6.53 22.45 -14.02
N GLU A 31 6.07 23.25 -14.99
CA GLU A 31 6.49 24.64 -15.20
C GLU A 31 5.73 25.62 -14.30
N GLU A 32 4.43 25.39 -14.07
CA GLU A 32 3.58 26.24 -13.21
C GLU A 32 3.98 26.14 -11.74
N ALA A 33 4.47 24.97 -11.33
CA ALA A 33 5.06 24.76 -10.02
C ALA A 33 6.23 25.69 -9.73
N GLU A 34 6.92 26.18 -10.77
CA GLU A 34 7.98 27.16 -10.61
C GLU A 34 7.50 28.54 -10.14
N GLN A 35 6.20 28.74 -10.04
CA GLN A 35 5.57 29.99 -9.59
C GLN A 35 4.77 29.80 -8.29
N TYR A 36 4.86 28.61 -7.66
CA TYR A 36 4.12 28.30 -6.45
C TYR A 36 4.72 28.98 -5.19
N HIS A 37 3.85 29.62 -4.38
CA HIS A 37 4.25 30.43 -3.22
C HIS A 37 3.33 30.29 -1.98
N HIS A 38 2.43 29.31 -1.91
CA HIS A 38 1.48 29.25 -0.79
C HIS A 38 2.12 28.67 0.49
N PRO A 39 2.06 29.39 1.63
CA PRO A 39 2.49 28.85 2.91
C PRO A 39 1.43 27.85 3.41
N ASN A 40 1.85 26.71 3.98
CA ASN A 40 1.00 25.68 4.62
C ASN A 40 0.43 24.55 3.73
N ALA A 41 1.01 24.29 2.57
CA ALA A 41 0.58 23.16 1.74
C ALA A 41 1.43 21.91 1.94
N ASN A 42 0.75 20.77 1.99
CA ASN A 42 1.41 19.47 1.86
C ASN A 42 1.68 19.22 0.38
N VAL A 43 2.95 19.11 -0.01
CA VAL A 43 3.30 18.98 -1.42
C VAL A 43 3.54 17.52 -1.80
N GLN A 44 2.92 17.10 -2.91
CA GLN A 44 3.19 15.84 -3.58
C GLN A 44 3.73 16.10 -4.98
N PHE A 45 4.95 15.66 -5.26
CA PHE A 45 5.52 15.74 -6.60
C PHE A 45 5.24 14.48 -7.40
N ARG A 46 5.12 14.61 -8.72
CA ARG A 46 5.41 13.56 -9.68
C ARG A 46 6.50 14.06 -10.61
N VAL A 47 7.68 13.47 -10.50
CA VAL A 47 8.86 13.89 -11.27
C VAL A 47 9.19 12.84 -12.31
N ARG A 48 9.22 13.22 -13.59
CA ARG A 48 9.71 12.32 -14.66
C ARG A 48 11.23 12.25 -14.71
N GLU A 49 11.87 13.40 -14.59
CA GLU A 49 13.32 13.52 -14.68
C GLU A 49 13.96 13.54 -13.30
N LYS A 50 14.73 12.49 -13.00
CA LYS A 50 15.45 12.35 -11.73
C LYS A 50 16.28 13.59 -11.34
N SER A 51 16.88 14.28 -12.31
CA SER A 51 17.66 15.51 -12.12
C SER A 51 16.87 16.65 -11.46
N ARG A 52 15.54 16.64 -11.55
CA ARG A 52 14.67 17.68 -10.99
C ARG A 52 14.28 17.41 -9.53
N VAL A 53 14.49 16.19 -9.03
CA VAL A 53 14.08 15.81 -7.67
C VAL A 53 14.79 16.67 -6.62
N ALA A 54 16.11 16.81 -6.69
CA ALA A 54 16.86 17.60 -5.69
C ALA A 54 16.55 19.11 -5.74
N PRO A 55 16.53 19.77 -6.91
CA PRO A 55 16.10 21.18 -7.00
C PRO A 55 14.69 21.42 -6.45
N TRP A 56 13.76 20.48 -6.69
CA TRP A 56 12.40 20.59 -6.19
C TRP A 56 12.31 20.38 -4.68
N VAL A 57 13.00 19.37 -4.15
CA VAL A 57 13.06 19.17 -2.70
C VAL A 57 13.60 20.42 -2.01
N GLU A 58 14.71 20.98 -2.50
CA GLU A 58 15.30 22.19 -1.91
C GLU A 58 14.34 23.37 -1.93
N ARG A 59 13.60 23.55 -3.02
CA ARG A 59 12.64 24.65 -3.18
C ARG A 59 11.44 24.53 -2.24
N PHE A 60 10.95 23.31 -2.05
CA PHE A 60 9.66 23.08 -1.41
C PHE A 60 9.76 22.51 0.01
N LYS A 61 10.95 22.14 0.50
CA LYS A 61 11.15 21.63 1.87
C LYS A 61 10.56 22.54 2.96
N GLN A 62 10.55 23.86 2.74
CA GLN A 62 9.96 24.83 3.67
C GLN A 62 8.45 24.67 3.88
N PHE A 63 7.73 24.01 2.97
CA PHE A 63 6.28 23.80 3.06
C PHE A 63 5.89 22.48 3.73
N GLY A 64 6.85 21.60 4.00
CA GLY A 64 6.58 20.23 4.43
C GLY A 64 6.38 19.29 3.24
N LEU A 65 7.40 18.48 2.96
CA LEU A 65 7.35 17.49 1.89
C LEU A 65 6.93 16.15 2.45
N ASN A 66 5.73 15.71 2.07
CA ASN A 66 5.21 14.45 2.57
C ASN A 66 5.60 13.29 1.69
N TYR A 67 5.32 13.41 0.40
CA TYR A 67 5.48 12.33 -0.56
C TYR A 67 6.11 12.82 -1.86
N ILE A 68 7.00 12.00 -2.42
CA ILE A 68 7.47 12.17 -3.79
C ILE A 68 7.10 10.94 -4.60
N ASN A 69 6.37 11.17 -5.68
CA ASN A 69 6.23 10.23 -6.75
C ASN A 69 7.31 10.51 -7.80
N PHE A 70 8.00 9.49 -8.28
CA PHE A 70 8.93 9.70 -9.39
C PHE A 70 8.93 8.52 -10.37
N GLU A 71 9.16 8.83 -11.64
CA GLU A 71 9.18 7.87 -12.75
C GLU A 71 10.61 7.44 -13.10
N SER A 72 11.38 7.04 -12.09
CA SER A 72 12.77 6.62 -12.26
C SER A 72 13.17 5.64 -11.16
N GLU A 73 14.47 5.40 -10.97
CA GLU A 73 15.05 4.46 -10.01
C GLU A 73 15.59 5.19 -8.76
N LEU A 74 15.51 4.58 -7.57
CA LEU A 74 16.23 5.08 -6.39
C LEU A 74 17.72 4.95 -6.66
N SER A 75 18.50 5.93 -6.20
CA SER A 75 19.96 5.91 -6.34
C SER A 75 20.62 6.71 -5.24
N ALA A 76 21.94 6.62 -5.14
CA ALA A 76 22.76 7.44 -4.27
C ALA A 76 22.50 8.95 -4.38
N GLU A 77 22.21 9.49 -5.56
CA GLU A 77 21.95 10.93 -5.75
C GLU A 77 20.72 11.43 -4.95
N LEU A 78 19.78 10.53 -4.66
CA LEU A 78 18.59 10.88 -3.88
C LEU A 78 18.81 10.75 -2.37
N SER A 79 19.92 10.15 -1.93
CA SER A 79 20.18 9.92 -0.51
C SER A 79 20.24 11.22 0.30
N SER A 80 20.74 12.30 -0.30
CA SER A 80 20.85 13.61 0.34
C SER A 80 19.50 14.32 0.54
N VAL A 81 18.46 13.93 -0.22
CA VAL A 81 17.14 14.59 -0.15
C VAL A 81 16.15 13.84 0.72
N PHE A 82 16.40 12.56 1.01
CA PHE A 82 15.54 11.74 1.84
C PHE A 82 15.26 12.29 3.24
N PRO A 83 16.23 12.90 3.96
CA PRO A 83 15.97 13.48 5.28
C PRO A 83 14.96 14.63 5.27
N GLU A 84 14.75 15.28 4.13
CA GLU A 84 13.82 16.41 3.97
C GLU A 84 12.36 15.96 3.74
N ILE A 85 12.12 14.64 3.67
CA ILE A 85 10.83 14.05 3.29
C ILE A 85 10.21 13.40 4.51
N ALA A 86 9.07 13.93 4.95
CA ALA A 86 8.43 13.55 6.20
C ALA A 86 7.88 12.12 6.20
N PHE A 87 7.29 11.65 5.08
CA PHE A 87 6.65 10.32 5.04
C PHE A 87 7.38 9.34 4.12
N GLY A 88 7.55 9.67 2.84
CA GLY A 88 8.41 8.87 1.97
C GLY A 88 8.08 8.95 0.49
N PHE A 89 8.25 7.82 -0.23
CA PHE A 89 8.34 7.82 -1.68
C PHE A 89 7.44 6.78 -2.33
N SER A 90 6.95 7.12 -3.52
CA SER A 90 6.30 6.18 -4.42
C SER A 90 6.99 6.19 -5.78
N MET A 91 7.30 5.02 -6.28
CA MET A 91 7.90 4.83 -7.58
C MET A 91 6.85 4.28 -8.54
N PHE A 92 6.67 4.97 -9.65
CA PHE A 92 5.78 4.56 -10.74
C PHE A 92 6.59 4.44 -12.04
N GLY A 93 6.11 3.70 -13.02
CA GLY A 93 6.74 3.67 -14.35
C GLY A 93 7.45 2.37 -14.71
N THR A 94 8.29 2.41 -15.75
CA THR A 94 8.85 1.21 -16.41
C THR A 94 9.95 0.54 -15.57
N LYS A 95 10.24 -0.73 -15.92
CA LYS A 95 11.18 -1.62 -15.22
C LYS A 95 12.41 -0.88 -14.70
N SER A 96 12.61 -0.93 -13.38
CA SER A 96 13.89 -0.61 -12.79
C SER A 96 14.96 -1.56 -13.36
N SER A 97 15.94 -0.99 -14.04
CA SER A 97 17.21 -1.63 -14.43
C SER A 97 18.17 -1.76 -13.24
N CYS A 98 17.97 -0.97 -12.18
CA CYS A 98 18.69 -1.07 -10.91
C CYS A 98 18.59 -2.48 -10.32
N LYS A 99 19.77 -3.10 -10.14
CA LYS A 99 19.91 -4.41 -9.48
C LYS A 99 20.20 -4.28 -7.98
N TYR A 100 20.76 -3.15 -7.58
CA TYR A 100 21.08 -2.81 -6.20
C TYR A 100 20.97 -1.29 -5.97
N TYR A 101 20.54 -0.89 -4.79
CA TYR A 101 20.63 0.50 -4.34
C TYR A 101 22.04 0.75 -3.81
N ASP A 102 22.68 1.79 -4.34
CA ASP A 102 24.09 2.14 -4.10
C ASP A 102 24.27 3.35 -3.17
N GLY A 103 23.18 3.93 -2.68
CA GLY A 103 23.23 5.07 -1.78
C GLY A 103 23.55 4.69 -0.34
N THR A 104 23.89 5.71 0.45
CA THR A 104 24.12 5.56 1.88
C THR A 104 22.82 5.17 2.60
N PRO A 105 22.90 4.41 3.71
CA PRO A 105 21.76 4.16 4.58
C PRO A 105 21.01 5.44 4.91
N CYS A 106 19.69 5.41 4.82
CA CYS A 106 18.84 6.56 5.03
C CYS A 106 17.55 6.18 5.75
N ARG A 107 17.00 7.15 6.48
CA ARG A 107 15.73 6.99 7.15
C ARG A 107 14.61 7.35 6.19
N LEU A 108 13.82 6.34 5.83
CA LEU A 108 12.55 6.50 5.13
C LEU A 108 11.52 5.61 5.81
N ASP A 109 10.33 6.14 6.04
CA ASP A 109 9.25 5.39 6.69
C ASP A 109 8.33 4.71 5.65
N TYR A 110 8.26 5.24 4.42
CA TYR A 110 7.36 4.79 3.37
C TYR A 110 8.05 4.60 2.02
N ILE A 111 7.94 3.40 1.45
CA ILE A 111 8.33 3.08 0.08
C ILE A 111 7.21 2.30 -0.61
N TRP A 112 6.75 2.79 -1.75
CA TRP A 112 5.87 2.06 -2.65
C TRP A 112 6.55 1.86 -4.00
N LEU A 113 6.72 0.61 -4.42
CA LEU A 113 7.29 0.21 -5.71
C LEU A 113 6.18 -0.37 -6.59
N ASP A 114 5.66 0.42 -7.52
CA ASP A 114 4.55 -0.01 -8.39
C ASP A 114 4.96 -1.20 -9.28
N LYS A 115 4.61 -2.41 -8.85
CA LYS A 115 4.88 -3.68 -9.56
C LYS A 115 6.37 -3.96 -9.82
N HIS A 116 7.27 -3.33 -9.07
CA HIS A 116 8.71 -3.58 -9.15
C HIS A 116 9.22 -4.34 -7.93
N PRO A 117 10.21 -5.24 -8.11
CA PRO A 117 10.87 -5.90 -6.99
C PRO A 117 11.73 -4.91 -6.21
N ILE A 118 12.04 -5.23 -4.95
CA ILE A 118 13.03 -4.45 -4.21
C ILE A 118 14.43 -4.73 -4.76
N TYR A 119 15.28 -3.71 -4.70
CA TYR A 119 16.70 -3.79 -5.05
C TYR A 119 17.58 -3.22 -3.91
N PHE A 120 17.03 -3.18 -2.70
CA PHE A 120 17.71 -2.70 -1.50
C PHE A 120 17.55 -3.74 -0.38
N THR A 121 18.29 -3.54 0.70
CA THR A 121 18.28 -4.37 1.89
C THR A 121 17.86 -3.56 3.10
N ARG A 122 17.66 -4.22 4.25
CA ARG A 122 17.42 -3.53 5.52
C ARG A 122 18.52 -2.53 5.88
N VAL A 123 19.77 -2.78 5.47
CA VAL A 123 20.89 -1.86 5.74
C VAL A 123 20.64 -0.51 5.08
N ASN A 124 20.01 -0.49 3.90
CA ASN A 124 19.72 0.75 3.18
C ASN A 124 18.58 1.54 3.85
N PHE A 125 17.54 0.87 4.32
CA PHE A 125 16.34 1.49 4.91
C PHE A 125 15.96 0.83 6.26
N PRO A 126 16.74 1.06 7.34
CA PRO A 126 16.60 0.33 8.59
C PRO A 126 15.35 0.70 9.42
N SER A 127 14.69 1.80 9.08
CA SER A 127 13.50 2.31 9.78
C SER A 127 12.22 2.21 8.94
N LEU A 128 12.25 1.46 7.82
CA LEU A 128 11.11 1.37 6.93
C LEU A 128 9.90 0.75 7.63
N ARG A 129 8.77 1.46 7.62
CA ARG A 129 7.50 1.06 8.27
C ARG A 129 6.45 0.64 7.25
N PHE A 130 6.52 1.15 6.04
CA PHE A 130 5.61 0.83 4.95
C PHE A 130 6.42 0.44 3.71
N LEU A 131 6.18 -0.77 3.22
CA LEU A 131 6.73 -1.26 1.96
C LEU A 131 5.61 -1.84 1.12
N SER A 132 5.49 -1.40 -0.14
CA SER A 132 4.73 -2.11 -1.16
C SER A 132 5.66 -2.48 -2.31
N ALA A 133 5.73 -3.74 -2.71
CA ALA A 133 6.64 -4.21 -3.77
C ALA A 133 6.12 -5.46 -4.47
N ARG A 134 6.70 -5.78 -5.63
CA ARG A 134 6.46 -7.06 -6.31
C ARG A 134 7.34 -8.16 -5.72
N VAL A 135 6.79 -9.37 -5.63
CA VAL A 135 7.58 -10.57 -5.30
C VAL A 135 8.71 -10.77 -6.30
N ASP A 136 9.88 -11.16 -5.80
CA ASP A 136 11.07 -11.41 -6.60
C ASP A 136 11.53 -12.86 -6.46
N SER A 137 12.00 -13.44 -7.57
CA SER A 137 12.53 -14.81 -7.57
C SER A 137 13.90 -14.93 -6.89
N SER A 138 14.50 -13.82 -6.45
CA SER A 138 15.80 -13.82 -5.77
C SER A 138 15.67 -13.89 -4.24
N GLY A 139 14.45 -13.90 -3.69
CA GLY A 139 14.21 -13.93 -2.25
C GLY A 139 14.58 -12.63 -1.51
N LYS A 140 14.87 -11.53 -2.22
CA LYS A 140 15.27 -10.26 -1.59
C LYS A 140 14.15 -9.69 -0.73
N LEU A 141 12.91 -9.68 -1.24
CA LEU A 141 11.74 -9.22 -0.50
C LEU A 141 11.53 -10.10 0.74
N CYS A 142 11.65 -11.41 0.60
CA CYS A 142 11.53 -12.35 1.70
C CYS A 142 12.56 -12.04 2.81
N ALA A 143 13.83 -11.92 2.44
CA ALA A 143 14.91 -11.56 3.36
C ALA A 143 14.67 -10.19 4.02
N PHE A 144 14.27 -9.18 3.25
CA PHE A 144 13.97 -7.85 3.80
C PHE A 144 12.85 -7.91 4.83
N VAL A 145 11.76 -8.61 4.54
CA VAL A 145 10.62 -8.76 5.46
C VAL A 145 11.03 -9.51 6.73
N GLY A 146 11.79 -10.60 6.60
CA GLY A 146 12.27 -11.38 7.75
C GLY A 146 13.23 -10.59 8.65
N ASP A 147 14.05 -9.72 8.07
CA ASP A 147 15.04 -8.95 8.84
C ASP A 147 14.47 -7.66 9.42
N ASN A 148 13.38 -7.12 8.88
CA ASN A 148 12.89 -5.78 9.18
C ASN A 148 11.78 -5.76 10.24
N ALA A 149 12.19 -5.67 11.50
CA ALA A 149 11.28 -5.57 12.65
C ALA A 149 10.50 -4.25 12.76
N SER A 150 10.84 -3.20 12.01
CA SER A 150 10.09 -1.93 12.01
C SER A 150 8.94 -1.91 11.02
N LEU A 151 8.83 -2.92 10.16
CA LEU A 151 7.83 -2.94 9.10
C LEU A 151 6.43 -3.14 9.68
N GLU A 152 5.56 -2.16 9.51
CA GLU A 152 4.17 -2.20 9.98
C GLU A 152 3.19 -2.59 8.87
N HIS A 153 3.48 -2.19 7.63
CA HIS A 153 2.67 -2.49 6.46
C HIS A 153 3.50 -3.14 5.36
N LEU A 154 2.99 -4.25 4.83
CA LEU A 154 3.55 -4.96 3.69
C LEU A 154 2.51 -5.11 2.57
N GLY A 155 2.74 -4.45 1.45
CA GLY A 155 2.05 -4.66 0.19
C GLY A 155 2.84 -5.56 -0.75
N ILE A 156 2.17 -6.56 -1.32
CA ILE A 156 2.77 -7.55 -2.20
C ILE A 156 2.00 -7.55 -3.52
N THR A 157 2.68 -7.28 -4.62
CA THR A 157 2.18 -7.54 -5.98
C THR A 157 2.67 -8.92 -6.44
N GLY A 158 1.76 -9.77 -6.89
CA GLY A 158 1.99 -11.20 -7.06
C GLY A 158 1.73 -11.96 -5.76
N TYR A 159 2.30 -13.15 -5.65
CA TYR A 159 2.19 -13.97 -4.44
C TYR A 159 3.44 -14.82 -4.26
N ASP A 160 3.92 -14.85 -3.03
CA ASP A 160 5.01 -15.69 -2.57
C ASP A 160 4.65 -16.15 -1.16
N GLU A 161 4.53 -17.47 -0.99
CA GLU A 161 4.11 -18.07 0.27
C GLU A 161 5.12 -17.78 1.39
N GLU A 162 6.42 -17.78 1.09
CA GLU A 162 7.47 -17.55 2.08
C GLU A 162 7.43 -16.10 2.59
N VAL A 163 7.24 -15.13 1.69
CA VAL A 163 7.09 -13.71 2.06
C VAL A 163 5.89 -13.51 3.00
N VAL A 164 4.75 -14.11 2.67
CA VAL A 164 3.53 -13.98 3.49
C VAL A 164 3.71 -14.66 4.85
N ASN A 165 4.45 -15.77 4.93
CA ASN A 165 4.70 -16.43 6.20
C ASN A 165 5.77 -15.74 7.06
N ASN A 166 6.68 -14.98 6.44
CA ASN A 166 7.70 -14.21 7.15
C ASN A 166 7.23 -12.83 7.64
N CYS A 167 6.01 -12.40 7.33
CA CYS A 167 5.47 -11.11 7.75
C CYS A 167 5.04 -11.04 9.23
N GLY A 168 5.60 -11.86 10.12
CA GLY A 168 5.18 -12.00 11.51
C GLY A 168 5.20 -10.68 12.32
N GLY A 169 6.03 -9.70 11.92
CA GLY A 169 6.09 -8.38 12.57
C GLY A 169 5.08 -7.35 12.06
N VAL A 170 4.42 -7.58 10.92
CA VAL A 170 3.55 -6.56 10.30
C VAL A 170 2.14 -6.59 10.88
N CYS A 171 1.48 -5.44 10.90
CA CYS A 171 0.10 -5.31 11.38
C CYS A 171 -0.90 -5.08 10.24
N SER A 172 -0.40 -4.77 9.04
CA SER A 172 -1.20 -4.54 7.85
C SER A 172 -0.57 -5.23 6.66
N ILE A 173 -1.39 -5.97 5.91
CA ILE A 173 -0.95 -6.69 4.71
C ILE A 173 -1.85 -6.38 3.52
N GLN A 174 -1.24 -6.22 2.35
CA GLN A 174 -1.93 -6.19 1.07
C GLN A 174 -1.36 -7.29 0.16
N ILE A 175 -2.24 -8.06 -0.48
CA ILE A 175 -1.89 -9.02 -1.54
C ILE A 175 -2.65 -8.62 -2.78
N ALA A 176 -1.92 -8.33 -3.86
CA ALA A 176 -2.46 -7.74 -5.07
C ALA A 176 -1.99 -8.44 -6.34
N ASP A 177 -2.82 -8.42 -7.40
CA ASP A 177 -2.45 -8.81 -8.77
C ASP A 177 -1.80 -10.20 -8.87
N ALA A 178 -2.46 -11.22 -8.31
CA ALA A 178 -1.97 -12.60 -8.32
C ALA A 178 -3.02 -13.57 -8.88
N LYS A 179 -2.55 -14.66 -9.51
CA LYS A 179 -3.38 -15.80 -9.89
C LYS A 179 -3.10 -16.95 -8.93
N ILE A 180 -3.76 -16.92 -7.77
CA ILE A 180 -3.63 -17.92 -6.70
C ILE A 180 -4.99 -18.49 -6.37
N GLU A 181 -5.08 -19.77 -6.02
CA GLU A 181 -6.35 -20.40 -5.63
C GLU A 181 -6.61 -20.32 -4.12
N ALA A 182 -5.53 -20.27 -3.35
CA ALA A 182 -5.55 -20.13 -1.89
C ALA A 182 -4.33 -19.32 -1.43
N VAL A 183 -4.43 -18.78 -0.21
CA VAL A 183 -3.29 -18.27 0.54
C VAL A 183 -2.96 -19.31 1.60
N ASN A 184 -1.75 -19.84 1.56
CA ASN A 184 -1.27 -20.83 2.53
C ASN A 184 -0.50 -20.13 3.64
N LEU A 185 -0.97 -20.28 4.87
CA LEU A 185 -0.29 -19.80 6.06
C LEU A 185 0.16 -21.00 6.89
N MET A 186 1.40 -21.00 7.33
CA MET A 186 2.03 -22.06 8.13
C MET A 186 1.61 -21.99 9.60
N SER A 187 1.27 -20.80 10.11
CA SER A 187 0.84 -20.56 11.48
C SER A 187 -0.16 -19.42 11.57
N ASP A 188 -0.74 -19.22 12.74
CA ASP A 188 -1.53 -18.04 13.03
C ASP A 188 -0.62 -16.80 13.05
N ASN A 189 -1.15 -15.66 12.60
CA ASN A 189 -0.52 -14.35 12.70
C ASN A 189 -1.45 -13.41 13.50
N PRO A 190 -1.26 -13.31 14.82
CA PRO A 190 -2.11 -12.49 15.68
C PRO A 190 -1.86 -10.98 15.54
N ASN A 191 -0.87 -10.56 14.74
CA ASN A 191 -0.53 -9.15 14.58
C ASN A 191 -1.31 -8.47 13.45
N ILE A 192 -1.78 -9.23 12.47
CA ILE A 192 -2.53 -8.68 11.34
C ILE A 192 -3.89 -8.17 11.81
N THR A 193 -4.07 -6.86 11.73
CA THR A 193 -5.34 -6.17 12.03
C THR A 193 -6.01 -5.63 10.78
N THR A 194 -5.27 -5.46 9.70
CA THR A 194 -5.78 -4.91 8.43
C THR A 194 -5.30 -5.74 7.25
N ALA A 195 -6.22 -6.20 6.40
CA ALA A 195 -5.90 -6.99 5.20
C ALA A 195 -6.61 -6.46 3.95
N TRP A 196 -5.85 -6.28 2.87
CA TRP A 196 -6.36 -5.85 1.57
C TRP A 196 -6.05 -6.90 0.50
N LEU A 197 -7.09 -7.52 -0.07
CA LEU A 197 -7.01 -8.50 -1.14
C LEU A 197 -7.47 -7.83 -2.44
N HIS A 198 -6.59 -7.70 -3.43
CA HIS A 198 -6.88 -6.96 -4.66
C HIS A 198 -6.56 -7.79 -5.89
N ASN A 199 -7.52 -7.95 -6.81
CA ASN A 199 -7.28 -8.59 -8.10
C ASN A 199 -6.67 -10.02 -7.99
N LEU A 200 -7.16 -10.82 -7.05
CA LEU A 200 -6.74 -12.21 -6.86
C LEU A 200 -7.62 -13.13 -7.71
N SER A 201 -7.29 -13.21 -9.00
CA SER A 201 -8.14 -13.80 -10.06
C SER A 201 -8.46 -15.29 -9.88
N GLY A 202 -7.62 -16.02 -9.16
CA GLY A 202 -7.81 -17.44 -8.85
C GLY A 202 -8.52 -17.71 -7.51
N LEU A 203 -8.57 -16.73 -6.62
CA LEU A 203 -8.86 -16.96 -5.20
C LEU A 203 -10.34 -17.27 -5.04
N SER A 204 -10.67 -18.48 -4.57
CA SER A 204 -12.05 -18.95 -4.44
C SER A 204 -12.58 -18.88 -3.00
N THR A 205 -11.68 -18.79 -2.02
CA THR A 205 -12.01 -18.81 -0.59
C THR A 205 -11.13 -17.84 0.18
N VAL A 206 -11.66 -17.37 1.32
CA VAL A 206 -10.96 -16.53 2.30
C VAL A 206 -10.80 -17.23 3.65
N ALA A 207 -10.90 -18.58 3.68
CA ALA A 207 -10.77 -19.37 4.91
C ALA A 207 -9.44 -19.16 5.64
N PHE A 208 -8.36 -18.82 4.92
CA PHE A 208 -7.07 -18.51 5.53
C PHE A 208 -7.11 -17.31 6.48
N LEU A 209 -8.11 -16.42 6.36
CA LEU A 209 -8.27 -15.28 7.26
C LEU A 209 -8.50 -15.72 8.71
N GLU A 210 -9.01 -16.93 8.94
CA GLU A 210 -9.19 -17.50 10.29
C GLU A 210 -7.88 -17.58 11.07
N LYS A 211 -6.74 -17.64 10.37
CA LYS A 211 -5.40 -17.58 10.96
C LYS A 211 -4.95 -16.16 11.32
N TRP A 212 -5.78 -15.14 11.12
CA TRP A 212 -5.57 -13.77 11.55
C TRP A 212 -6.62 -13.38 12.60
N PRO A 213 -6.52 -13.91 13.84
CA PRO A 213 -7.56 -13.77 14.86
C PRO A 213 -7.79 -12.30 15.31
N SER A 214 -6.83 -11.42 15.05
CA SER A 214 -6.89 -9.99 15.37
C SER A 214 -7.39 -9.12 14.20
N LEU A 215 -7.83 -9.72 13.08
CA LEU A 215 -8.25 -8.96 11.91
C LEU A 215 -9.49 -8.10 12.23
N LYS A 216 -9.34 -6.79 12.03
CA LYS A 216 -10.39 -5.77 12.24
C LYS A 216 -10.95 -5.25 10.93
N HIS A 217 -10.08 -5.03 9.95
CA HIS A 217 -10.44 -4.39 8.70
C HIS A 217 -10.07 -5.26 7.52
N LEU A 218 -11.06 -5.59 6.70
CA LEU A 218 -10.90 -6.40 5.51
C LEU A 218 -11.40 -5.66 4.27
N LYS A 219 -10.57 -5.64 3.22
CA LYS A 219 -10.97 -5.18 1.89
C LYS A 219 -10.74 -6.29 0.88
N ILE A 220 -11.74 -6.61 0.05
CA ILE A 220 -11.64 -7.60 -1.02
C ILE A 220 -12.16 -6.98 -2.31
N PHE A 221 -11.26 -6.58 -3.20
CA PHE A 221 -11.60 -5.94 -4.46
C PHE A 221 -11.16 -6.78 -5.64
N TYR A 222 -12.02 -6.90 -6.64
CA TYR A 222 -11.73 -7.58 -7.91
C TYR A 222 -11.25 -9.05 -7.73
N CYS A 223 -11.80 -9.77 -6.76
CA CYS A 223 -11.55 -11.20 -6.55
C CYS A 223 -12.76 -12.02 -7.02
N PRO A 224 -12.93 -12.28 -8.34
CA PRO A 224 -14.20 -12.69 -8.95
C PRO A 224 -14.67 -14.11 -8.61
N LYS A 225 -13.82 -14.90 -7.96
CA LYS A 225 -14.13 -16.27 -7.53
C LYS A 225 -14.47 -16.36 -6.04
N VAL A 226 -14.21 -15.31 -5.26
CA VAL A 226 -14.61 -15.26 -3.84
C VAL A 226 -16.10 -14.96 -3.77
N THR A 227 -16.89 -15.99 -3.49
CA THR A 227 -18.35 -15.89 -3.31
C THR A 227 -18.83 -16.39 -1.95
N ASP A 228 -17.99 -17.17 -1.27
CA ASP A 228 -18.23 -17.64 0.09
C ASP A 228 -17.47 -16.77 1.10
N PHE A 229 -18.23 -16.11 1.96
CA PHE A 229 -17.72 -15.26 3.03
C PHE A 229 -17.98 -15.87 4.42
N GLY A 230 -18.41 -17.13 4.48
CA GLY A 230 -18.55 -17.94 5.70
C GLY A 230 -17.45 -17.74 6.74
N PRO A 231 -16.17 -17.82 6.33
CA PRO A 231 -15.03 -17.65 7.24
C PRO A 231 -15.01 -16.34 8.03
N LEU A 232 -15.66 -15.27 7.55
CA LEU A 232 -15.69 -13.99 8.27
C LEU A 232 -16.45 -14.09 9.61
N LEU A 233 -17.34 -15.07 9.77
CA LEU A 233 -18.04 -15.31 11.03
C LEU A 233 -17.09 -15.79 12.14
N ALA A 234 -15.98 -16.43 11.78
CA ALA A 234 -14.98 -16.92 12.73
C ALA A 234 -14.01 -15.82 13.21
N LEU A 235 -14.07 -14.60 12.66
CA LEU A 235 -13.18 -13.50 13.01
C LEU A 235 -13.79 -12.66 14.14
N PRO A 236 -13.37 -12.81 15.42
CA PRO A 236 -14.07 -12.21 16.55
C PRO A 236 -13.95 -10.68 16.58
N ASN A 237 -12.84 -10.14 16.09
CA ASN A 237 -12.48 -8.72 16.16
C ASN A 237 -12.82 -7.93 14.88
N LEU A 238 -13.53 -8.54 13.93
CA LEU A 238 -13.86 -7.90 12.66
C LEU A 238 -14.77 -6.69 12.91
N GLU A 239 -14.34 -5.52 12.47
CA GLU A 239 -15.04 -4.25 12.65
C GLU A 239 -15.58 -3.73 11.31
N LYS A 240 -14.86 -3.97 10.20
CA LYS A 240 -15.23 -3.47 8.87
C LYS A 240 -14.87 -4.42 7.74
N VAL A 241 -15.79 -4.58 6.80
CA VAL A 241 -15.62 -5.35 5.58
C VAL A 241 -16.07 -4.55 4.37
N GLU A 242 -15.17 -4.34 3.41
CA GLU A 242 -15.49 -3.76 2.11
C GLU A 242 -15.25 -4.80 1.02
N VAL A 243 -16.27 -5.12 0.22
CA VAL A 243 -16.08 -6.01 -0.94
C VAL A 243 -16.62 -5.36 -2.20
N VAL A 244 -15.79 -5.36 -3.23
CA VAL A 244 -16.14 -4.94 -4.59
C VAL A 244 -15.96 -6.15 -5.48
N THR A 245 -17.08 -6.80 -5.78
CA THR A 245 -17.13 -8.02 -6.57
C THR A 245 -18.21 -7.88 -7.63
N ASN A 246 -17.98 -8.52 -8.78
CA ASN A 246 -18.94 -8.58 -9.88
C ASN A 246 -19.99 -9.69 -9.67
N LYS A 247 -19.92 -10.44 -8.56
CA LYS A 247 -20.86 -11.50 -8.20
C LYS A 247 -21.40 -11.30 -6.78
N PRO A 248 -22.70 -11.43 -6.55
CA PRO A 248 -23.24 -11.32 -5.19
C PRO A 248 -22.68 -12.44 -4.29
N PRO A 249 -22.59 -12.21 -2.97
CA PRO A 249 -22.34 -13.27 -2.00
C PRO A 249 -23.31 -14.44 -2.17
N LYS A 250 -22.82 -15.67 -1.97
CA LYS A 250 -23.66 -16.87 -2.05
C LYS A 250 -24.75 -16.88 -0.98
N ASP A 251 -24.45 -16.33 0.19
CA ASP A 251 -25.32 -16.32 1.35
C ASP A 251 -25.47 -14.90 1.90
N LEU A 252 -26.65 -14.31 1.72
CA LEU A 252 -26.97 -12.99 2.24
C LEU A 252 -27.29 -13.02 3.75
N SER A 253 -27.65 -14.17 4.32
CA SER A 253 -27.93 -14.30 5.75
C SER A 253 -26.68 -14.07 6.60
N LEU A 254 -25.51 -14.43 6.06
CA LEU A 254 -24.22 -14.13 6.66
C LEU A 254 -23.98 -12.62 6.80
N LEU A 255 -24.39 -11.80 5.82
CA LEU A 255 -24.25 -10.35 5.92
C LEU A 255 -25.10 -9.78 7.04
N LEU A 256 -26.29 -10.34 7.27
CA LEU A 256 -27.15 -9.97 8.40
C LEU A 256 -26.48 -10.32 9.73
N GLU A 257 -25.84 -11.47 9.83
CA GLU A 257 -25.16 -11.90 11.05
C GLU A 257 -23.93 -11.02 11.37
N LEU A 258 -23.12 -10.70 10.36
CA LEU A 258 -22.02 -9.73 10.51
C LEU A 258 -22.54 -8.36 10.96
N ARG A 259 -23.65 -7.88 10.38
CA ARG A 259 -24.26 -6.61 10.80
C ARG A 259 -24.77 -6.66 12.24
N LYS A 260 -25.40 -7.74 12.67
CA LYS A 260 -25.86 -7.90 14.08
C LYS A 260 -24.69 -7.83 15.06
N ARG A 261 -23.51 -8.29 14.66
CA ARG A 261 -22.27 -8.16 15.43
C ARG A 261 -21.67 -6.75 15.41
N GLY A 262 -22.27 -5.81 14.69
CA GLY A 262 -21.80 -4.43 14.57
C GLY A 262 -20.74 -4.21 13.48
N VAL A 263 -20.52 -5.18 12.59
CA VAL A 263 -19.55 -5.06 11.49
C VAL A 263 -20.06 -4.05 10.46
N GLU A 264 -19.26 -3.03 10.16
CA GLU A 264 -19.53 -2.08 9.08
C GLU A 264 -19.34 -2.77 7.73
N MET A 265 -20.36 -2.70 6.87
CA MET A 265 -20.33 -3.30 5.54
C MET A 265 -20.25 -2.20 4.48
N GLY A 266 -19.25 -2.26 3.61
CA GLY A 266 -19.01 -1.30 2.54
C GLY A 266 -18.80 -1.96 1.17
N GLY A 267 -18.60 -1.11 0.16
CA GLY A 267 -18.50 -1.56 -1.24
C GLY A 267 -19.85 -2.02 -1.81
N GLY A 268 -19.81 -3.05 -2.65
CA GLY A 268 -20.97 -3.69 -3.27
C GLY A 268 -21.76 -4.62 -2.34
N LEU A 269 -21.36 -4.80 -1.07
CA LEU A 269 -22.05 -5.65 -0.08
C LEU A 269 -23.24 -4.97 0.62
N ARG A 270 -23.87 -4.01 -0.04
CA ARG A 270 -25.07 -3.39 0.52
C ARG A 270 -26.20 -4.41 0.44
N LEU A 271 -26.75 -4.80 1.59
CA LEU A 271 -28.07 -5.41 1.61
C LEU A 271 -29.06 -4.39 0.99
N PRO A 272 -30.09 -4.84 0.26
CA PRO A 272 -31.16 -3.94 -0.15
C PRO A 272 -31.68 -3.19 1.08
N ASP A 273 -31.81 -1.86 0.96
CA ASP A 273 -32.42 -1.06 2.02
C ASP A 273 -33.81 -1.63 2.31
N ASN A 274 -34.07 -1.87 3.60
CA ASN A 274 -35.19 -2.63 4.15
C ASN A 274 -36.47 -2.71 3.28
N SER A 275 -36.82 -3.93 2.88
CA SER A 275 -38.21 -4.38 2.69
C SER A 275 -38.78 -4.91 4.00
#